data_AF-A0A9W8JC37-F1
#
_entry.id   AF-A0A9W8JC37-F1
#
_cell.length_a   1.000
_cell.length_b   1.000
_cell.length_c   1.000
_cell.angle_alpha   90.00
_cell.angle_beta   90.00
_cell.angle_gamma   90.00
#
_symmetry.space_group_name_H-M   'P 1'
#
loop_
_entity.id
_entity.type
_entity.pdbx_description
1 polymer ?
#
loop_
_entity_poly.entity_id
_entity_poly.type
_entity_poly.pdbx_seq_one_letter_code
_entity_poly.pdbx_strand_id
1 'polypeptide(L)'
;MSVIWETAPSKTVLDGLRFSKGDLKASHDCVLIVRSPPASFRAWTGPVHRVSNEQIAAEKAKNSIFAIFNTVPTSYYGAYHKSNDRLIQYDIGLDKGLYITFPSYSILLTVAPELGPEDIFRYFIGDDESGAPIEIDYGVVPSNGRFALLPSICETETTVAEFWYSLLCNTSLTDEEILYEAWRGKGNLWAYTRPNRYPISETIAARGLSQFHPDTTDTLHSDSSCPTEPGFDRLPLELLFLICEHLPLKSFLNVLTLNKRLRGELNLNHLAYQAMKTMEPWYFPSNPIVTPDGTRQREDLDWWEGKWLTHAGIPPAELQSKIPWLKYWIQCSRNPSMRNRKRIWMVALQIKDHHEKKIAERTNADSPRAFY
;
A
#
# COMPACT_ATOMS: atom_id res chain seq x y z
N MET A 1 -23.12 33.37 -7.26
CA MET A 1 -22.04 34.36 -7.46
C MET A 1 -20.94 33.66 -8.24
N SER A 2 -20.53 34.19 -9.39
CA SER A 2 -19.39 33.66 -10.13
C SER A 2 -18.11 34.12 -9.44
N VAL A 3 -17.32 33.19 -8.89
CA VAL A 3 -15.99 33.49 -8.38
C VAL A 3 -15.11 33.83 -9.60
N ILE A 4 -14.60 35.06 -9.65
CA ILE A 4 -13.66 35.50 -10.67
C ILE A 4 -12.28 35.07 -10.20
N TRP A 5 -11.65 34.20 -10.99
CA TRP A 5 -10.36 33.59 -10.68
C TRP A 5 -9.25 34.42 -11.33
N GLU A 6 -8.55 35.25 -10.56
CA GLU A 6 -7.57 36.22 -11.10
C GLU A 6 -6.16 35.65 -11.29
N THR A 7 -5.86 34.49 -10.72
CA THR A 7 -4.50 33.92 -10.70
C THR A 7 -4.48 32.48 -11.19
N ALA A 8 -3.60 32.18 -12.14
CA ALA A 8 -3.39 30.82 -12.63
C ALA A 8 -2.24 30.14 -11.87
N PRO A 9 -2.29 28.81 -11.64
CA PRO A 9 -1.16 28.08 -11.08
C PRO A 9 0.09 28.20 -11.96
N SER A 10 1.27 28.18 -11.33
CA SER A 10 2.53 28.20 -12.09
C SER A 10 2.71 26.93 -12.93
N LYS A 11 3.49 27.03 -14.01
CA LYS A 11 3.81 25.87 -14.85
C LYS A 11 4.55 24.78 -14.05
N THR A 12 5.43 25.17 -13.14
CA THR A 12 6.16 24.25 -12.25
C THR A 12 5.21 23.40 -11.41
N VAL A 13 4.20 24.04 -10.81
CA VAL A 13 3.17 23.36 -10.03
C VAL A 13 2.38 22.39 -10.92
N LEU A 14 1.89 22.86 -12.07
CA LEU A 14 1.12 22.00 -12.99
C LEU A 14 1.91 20.80 -13.50
N ASP A 15 3.19 20.98 -13.80
CA ASP A 15 4.07 19.88 -14.23
C ASP A 15 4.40 18.94 -13.05
N GLY A 16 4.54 19.46 -11.83
CA GLY A 16 4.82 18.70 -10.62
C GLY A 16 3.63 17.89 -10.07
N LEU A 17 2.40 18.19 -10.47
CA LEU A 17 1.19 17.44 -10.09
C LEU A 17 0.92 16.21 -10.99
N ARG A 18 1.72 15.99 -12.03
CA ARG A 18 1.50 14.89 -12.97
C ARG A 18 1.89 13.56 -12.34
N PHE A 19 0.95 12.62 -12.31
CA PHE A 19 1.24 11.22 -12.05
C PHE A 19 2.24 10.68 -13.08
N SER A 20 3.12 9.79 -12.65
CA SER A 20 4.08 9.19 -13.58
C SER A 20 3.35 8.26 -14.57
N LYS A 21 3.95 8.01 -15.74
CA LYS A 21 3.45 6.99 -16.68
C LYS A 21 3.28 5.62 -16.01
N GLY A 22 4.11 5.32 -15.01
CA GLY A 22 4.03 4.09 -14.23
C GLY A 22 2.82 4.04 -13.30
N ASP A 23 2.44 5.18 -12.71
CA ASP A 23 1.22 5.30 -11.89
C ASP A 23 -0.02 5.11 -12.76
N LEU A 24 -0.08 5.78 -13.92
CA LEU A 24 -1.17 5.63 -14.87
C LEU A 24 -1.29 4.18 -15.38
N LYS A 25 -0.17 3.53 -15.74
CA LYS A 25 -0.20 2.12 -16.16
C LYS A 25 -0.72 1.22 -15.04
N ALA A 26 -0.30 1.46 -13.79
CA ALA A 26 -0.74 0.67 -12.64
C ALA A 26 -2.21 0.90 -12.29
N SER A 27 -2.77 2.11 -12.50
CA SER A 27 -4.20 2.36 -12.29
C SER A 27 -5.08 1.65 -13.32
N HIS A 28 -4.51 1.23 -14.45
CA HIS A 28 -5.21 0.45 -15.47
C HIS A 28 -5.04 -1.06 -15.30
N ASP A 29 -4.17 -1.51 -14.40
CA ASP A 29 -3.93 -2.93 -14.16
C ASP A 29 -4.80 -3.42 -13.00
N CYS A 30 -6.00 -3.90 -13.34
CA CYS A 30 -7.04 -4.24 -12.38
C CYS A 30 -7.32 -5.74 -12.32
N VAL A 31 -7.72 -6.17 -11.13
CA VAL A 31 -8.38 -7.44 -10.86
C VAL A 31 -9.86 -7.14 -10.64
N LEU A 32 -10.74 -7.80 -11.39
CA LEU A 32 -12.18 -7.74 -11.16
C LEU A 32 -12.61 -8.95 -10.36
N ILE A 33 -13.40 -8.73 -9.31
CA ILE A 33 -14.01 -9.81 -8.55
C ILE A 33 -15.51 -9.74 -8.79
N VAL A 34 -16.07 -10.79 -9.41
CA VAL A 34 -17.45 -10.77 -9.93
C VAL A 34 -18.23 -12.00 -9.49
N ARG A 35 -19.53 -11.84 -9.25
CA ARG A 35 -20.48 -12.93 -8.95
C ARG A 35 -21.04 -13.47 -10.28
N SER A 36 -20.66 -14.70 -10.63
CA SER A 36 -20.96 -15.35 -11.93
C SER A 36 -20.39 -14.57 -13.13
N PRO A 37 -19.93 -15.22 -14.22
CA PRO A 37 -19.61 -14.48 -15.43
C PRO A 37 -20.89 -13.73 -15.86
N PRO A 38 -20.83 -12.42 -16.18
CA PRO A 38 -22.01 -11.71 -16.63
C PRO A 38 -22.63 -12.48 -17.80
N ALA A 39 -23.91 -12.83 -17.67
CA ALA A 39 -24.66 -13.69 -18.60
C ALA A 39 -24.77 -13.13 -20.04
N SER A 40 -24.11 -12.00 -20.33
CA SER A 40 -24.05 -11.42 -21.64
C SER A 40 -22.60 -11.05 -21.99
N PHE A 41 -21.89 -12.00 -22.56
CA PHE A 41 -20.79 -11.76 -23.50
C PHE A 41 -21.38 -11.08 -24.74
N ARG A 42 -21.71 -9.78 -24.66
CA ARG A 42 -22.15 -9.03 -25.84
C ARG A 42 -20.91 -8.61 -26.61
N ALA A 43 -20.45 -9.47 -27.52
CA ALA A 43 -19.66 -9.01 -28.65
C ALA A 43 -20.54 -8.01 -29.41
N TRP A 44 -20.24 -6.71 -29.29
CA TRP A 44 -21.11 -5.64 -29.78
C TRP A 44 -21.26 -5.61 -31.32
N THR A 45 -20.65 -6.55 -32.06
CA THR A 45 -20.69 -6.60 -33.53
C THR A 45 -20.59 -8.02 -34.15
N GLY A 46 -20.94 -9.10 -33.46
CA GLY A 46 -20.83 -10.48 -34.02
C GLY A 46 -22.02 -11.41 -33.72
N PRO A 47 -22.25 -12.45 -34.54
CA PRO A 47 -23.38 -13.37 -34.40
C PRO A 47 -23.36 -14.07 -33.03
N VAL A 48 -24.51 -14.05 -32.37
CA VAL A 48 -24.72 -14.55 -31.02
C VAL A 48 -24.60 -16.08 -31.03
N HIS A 49 -23.53 -16.62 -30.44
CA HIS A 49 -23.45 -18.04 -30.14
C HIS A 49 -24.53 -18.41 -29.11
N ARG A 50 -25.46 -19.27 -29.51
CA ARG A 50 -26.43 -19.89 -28.59
C ARG A 50 -25.68 -20.78 -27.60
N VAL A 51 -25.74 -20.37 -26.35
CA VAL A 51 -25.19 -21.08 -25.19
C VAL A 51 -25.98 -22.40 -25.00
N SER A 52 -25.30 -23.53 -24.90
CA SER A 52 -25.91 -24.88 -24.86
C SER A 52 -26.52 -25.21 -23.48
N ASN A 53 -27.41 -26.20 -23.40
CA ASN A 53 -28.00 -26.64 -22.13
C ASN A 53 -26.96 -27.19 -21.11
N GLU A 54 -25.73 -27.54 -21.53
CA GLU A 54 -24.60 -27.85 -20.63
C GLU A 54 -24.03 -26.60 -19.94
N GLN A 55 -24.06 -25.45 -20.63
CA GLN A 55 -23.73 -24.16 -20.03
C GLN A 55 -24.82 -23.67 -19.06
N ILE A 56 -26.06 -24.16 -19.18
CA ILE A 56 -27.16 -23.94 -18.21
C ILE A 56 -26.98 -24.79 -16.92
N ALA A 57 -26.29 -25.94 -17.01
CA ALA A 57 -25.84 -26.72 -15.86
C ALA A 57 -24.53 -26.18 -15.23
N ALA A 58 -23.62 -25.61 -16.03
CA ALA A 58 -22.51 -24.78 -15.53
C ALA A 58 -23.01 -23.50 -14.86
N GLU A 59 -24.11 -22.95 -15.38
CA GLU A 59 -24.92 -21.95 -14.70
C GLU A 59 -25.46 -22.45 -13.36
N LYS A 60 -25.55 -23.73 -12.98
CA LYS A 60 -25.88 -24.11 -11.59
C LYS A 60 -24.71 -23.89 -10.61
N ALA A 61 -23.50 -23.60 -11.11
CA ALA A 61 -22.45 -22.90 -10.35
C ALA A 61 -22.72 -21.37 -10.22
N LYS A 62 -23.96 -20.92 -10.48
CA LYS A 62 -24.53 -19.55 -10.59
C LYS A 62 -24.15 -18.52 -9.53
N ASN A 63 -23.53 -18.92 -8.43
CA ASN A 63 -23.13 -18.02 -7.35
C ASN A 63 -21.63 -18.04 -7.07
N SER A 64 -20.81 -18.71 -7.90
CA SER A 64 -19.37 -18.71 -7.71
C SER A 64 -18.81 -17.31 -7.99
N ILE A 65 -18.14 -16.75 -6.99
CA ILE A 65 -17.39 -15.51 -7.12
C ILE A 65 -15.95 -15.85 -7.53
N PHE A 66 -15.41 -15.16 -8.52
CA PHE A 66 -14.04 -15.38 -8.99
C PHE A 66 -13.34 -14.08 -9.35
N ALA A 67 -12.01 -14.12 -9.33
CA ALA A 67 -11.14 -13.02 -9.71
C ALA A 67 -10.70 -13.13 -11.18
N ILE A 68 -10.86 -12.06 -11.94
CA ILE A 68 -10.43 -11.89 -13.33
C ILE A 68 -9.25 -10.94 -13.33
N PHE A 69 -8.09 -11.43 -13.76
CA PHE A 69 -6.85 -10.68 -13.81
C PHE A 69 -6.67 -10.00 -15.17
N ASN A 70 -5.73 -9.05 -15.23
CA ASN A 70 -5.33 -8.37 -16.47
C ASN A 70 -6.48 -7.63 -17.13
N THR A 71 -7.28 -6.92 -16.34
CA THR A 71 -8.40 -6.13 -16.87
C THR A 71 -8.05 -4.65 -16.88
N VAL A 72 -8.53 -3.93 -17.89
CA VAL A 72 -8.31 -2.48 -18.05
C VAL A 72 -9.69 -1.81 -18.19
N PRO A 73 -9.96 -0.69 -17.49
CA PRO A 73 -11.20 0.04 -17.63
C PRO A 73 -11.35 0.63 -19.03
N THR A 74 -12.56 0.60 -19.58
CA THR A 74 -12.91 1.27 -20.84
C THR A 74 -13.41 2.70 -20.58
N SER A 75 -13.74 3.44 -21.64
CA SER A 75 -14.42 4.74 -21.53
C SER A 75 -15.86 4.63 -21.05
N TYR A 76 -16.45 3.43 -21.07
CA TYR A 76 -17.81 3.19 -20.60
C TYR A 76 -17.78 2.77 -19.13
N TYR A 77 -18.61 3.44 -18.34
CA TYR A 77 -18.69 3.21 -16.90
C TYR A 77 -19.12 1.77 -16.58
N GLY A 78 -18.34 1.06 -15.75
CA GLY A 78 -18.58 -0.33 -15.41
C GLY A 78 -18.13 -1.37 -16.47
N ALA A 79 -17.55 -0.93 -17.58
CA ALA A 79 -17.06 -1.82 -18.63
C ALA A 79 -15.52 -1.90 -18.64
N TYR A 80 -15.02 -3.12 -18.76
CA TYR A 80 -13.60 -3.48 -18.73
C TYR A 80 -13.28 -4.42 -19.88
N HIS A 81 -12.04 -4.43 -20.35
CA HIS A 81 -11.58 -5.43 -21.31
C HIS A 81 -10.36 -6.17 -20.80
N LYS A 82 -10.07 -7.34 -21.38
CA LYS A 82 -8.83 -8.06 -21.09
C LYS A 82 -7.67 -7.34 -21.76
N SER A 83 -6.59 -7.09 -21.04
CA SER A 83 -5.46 -6.28 -21.52
C SER A 83 -4.78 -6.89 -22.75
N ASN A 84 -4.79 -8.22 -22.86
CA ASN A 84 -4.24 -8.97 -23.98
C ASN A 84 -5.26 -9.31 -25.08
N ASP A 85 -6.55 -9.05 -24.87
CA ASP A 85 -7.61 -9.28 -25.85
C ASP A 85 -8.75 -8.28 -25.65
N ARG A 86 -8.73 -7.22 -26.47
CA ARG A 86 -9.73 -6.14 -26.42
C ARG A 86 -11.13 -6.59 -26.85
N LEU A 87 -11.27 -7.76 -27.49
CA LEU A 87 -12.57 -8.31 -27.88
C LEU A 87 -13.29 -8.94 -26.69
N ILE A 88 -12.56 -9.30 -25.64
CA ILE A 88 -13.12 -9.81 -24.40
C ILE A 88 -13.46 -8.61 -23.51
N GLN A 89 -14.75 -8.30 -23.41
CA GLN A 89 -15.28 -7.24 -22.56
C GLN A 89 -16.10 -7.84 -21.40
N TYR A 90 -15.90 -7.28 -20.21
CA TYR A 90 -16.64 -7.55 -18.99
C TYR A 90 -17.46 -6.31 -18.64
N ASP A 91 -18.77 -6.47 -18.46
CA ASP A 91 -19.66 -5.44 -17.95
C ASP A 91 -20.08 -5.84 -16.55
N ILE A 92 -19.58 -5.13 -15.54
CA ILE A 92 -19.79 -5.48 -14.14
C ILE A 92 -20.90 -4.67 -13.47
N GLY A 93 -21.57 -3.77 -14.20
CA GLY A 93 -22.56 -2.84 -13.63
C GLY A 93 -22.04 -2.12 -12.38
N LEU A 94 -22.92 -1.41 -11.67
CA LEU A 94 -22.55 -0.76 -10.40
C LEU A 94 -22.52 -1.73 -9.22
N ASP A 95 -23.33 -2.78 -9.27
CA ASP A 95 -23.66 -3.60 -8.09
C ASP A 95 -23.25 -5.08 -8.25
N LYS A 96 -22.51 -5.44 -9.32
CA LYS A 96 -22.19 -6.85 -9.63
C LYS A 96 -20.70 -7.18 -9.63
N GLY A 97 -19.84 -6.24 -9.29
CA GLY A 97 -18.39 -6.44 -9.30
C GLY A 97 -17.62 -5.48 -8.41
N LEU A 98 -16.54 -5.99 -7.83
CA LEU A 98 -15.51 -5.20 -7.18
C LEU A 98 -14.33 -5.05 -8.15
N TYR A 99 -13.78 -3.85 -8.26
CA TYR A 99 -12.51 -3.62 -8.96
C TYR A 99 -11.44 -3.23 -7.94
N ILE A 100 -10.27 -3.82 -8.08
CA ILE A 100 -9.10 -3.55 -7.24
C ILE A 100 -7.87 -3.52 -8.13
N THR A 101 -6.96 -2.57 -7.92
CA THR A 101 -5.70 -2.57 -8.68
C THR A 101 -4.86 -3.79 -8.29
N PHE A 102 -4.18 -4.40 -9.25
CA PHE A 102 -3.39 -5.60 -9.01
C PHE A 102 -2.35 -5.45 -7.88
N PRO A 103 -1.62 -4.31 -7.75
CA PRO A 103 -0.75 -4.10 -6.60
C PRO A 103 -1.48 -4.10 -5.25
N SER A 104 -2.68 -3.52 -5.19
CA SER A 104 -3.47 -3.49 -3.96
C SER A 104 -4.02 -4.88 -3.61
N TYR A 105 -4.43 -5.65 -4.63
CA TYR A 105 -4.84 -7.05 -4.47
C TYR A 105 -3.68 -7.92 -3.94
N SER A 106 -2.46 -7.71 -4.46
CA SER A 106 -1.27 -8.42 -3.99
C SER A 106 -0.93 -8.10 -2.53
N ILE A 107 -1.09 -6.83 -2.12
CA ILE A 107 -0.92 -6.43 -0.71
C ILE A 107 -1.99 -7.09 0.17
N LEU A 108 -3.25 -7.07 -0.25
CA LEU A 108 -4.35 -7.69 0.48
C LEU A 108 -4.08 -9.18 0.74
N LEU A 109 -3.71 -9.94 -0.29
CA LEU A 109 -3.38 -11.36 -0.16
C LEU A 109 -2.07 -11.63 0.59
N THR A 110 -1.17 -10.64 0.69
CA THR A 110 0.03 -10.76 1.54
C THR A 110 -0.35 -10.70 3.02
N VAL A 111 -1.28 -9.81 3.37
CA VAL A 111 -1.72 -9.60 4.75
C VAL A 111 -2.71 -10.68 5.20
N ALA A 112 -3.62 -11.05 4.32
CA ALA A 112 -4.73 -11.95 4.57
C ALA A 112 -4.80 -13.05 3.48
N PRO A 113 -3.80 -13.95 3.41
CA PRO A 113 -3.72 -14.99 2.38
C PRO A 113 -4.90 -15.98 2.40
N GLU A 114 -5.59 -16.08 3.53
CA GLU A 114 -6.79 -16.88 3.71
C GLU A 114 -8.02 -16.33 2.98
N LEU A 115 -8.03 -15.04 2.61
CA LEU A 115 -9.18 -14.44 1.95
C LEU A 115 -9.27 -14.86 0.48
N GLY A 116 -10.31 -15.63 0.16
CA GLY A 116 -10.65 -15.94 -1.22
C GLY A 116 -11.32 -14.76 -1.92
N PRO A 117 -11.43 -14.78 -3.27
CA PRO A 117 -12.23 -13.80 -4.01
C PRO A 117 -13.67 -13.67 -3.48
N GLU A 118 -14.26 -14.77 -3.03
CA GLU A 118 -15.59 -14.83 -2.44
C GLU A 118 -15.70 -14.03 -1.13
N ASP A 119 -14.74 -14.18 -0.22
CA ASP A 119 -14.69 -13.44 1.04
C ASP A 119 -14.51 -11.94 0.79
N ILE A 120 -13.58 -11.60 -0.11
CA ILE A 120 -13.32 -10.22 -0.50
C ILE A 120 -14.59 -9.58 -1.09
N PHE A 121 -15.26 -10.27 -2.02
CA PHE A 121 -16.48 -9.75 -2.64
C PHE A 121 -17.60 -9.53 -1.61
N ARG A 122 -17.88 -10.55 -0.78
CA ARG A 122 -18.89 -10.44 0.29
C ARG A 122 -18.57 -9.32 1.26
N TYR A 123 -17.30 -9.08 1.52
CA TYR A 123 -16.87 -8.02 2.42
C TYR A 123 -17.22 -6.63 1.88
N PHE A 124 -16.94 -6.37 0.60
CA PHE A 124 -17.11 -5.04 0.00
C PHE A 124 -18.49 -4.76 -0.60
N ILE A 125 -19.20 -5.79 -1.04
CA ILE A 125 -20.52 -5.65 -1.67
C ILE A 125 -21.65 -6.01 -0.69
N GLY A 126 -21.34 -6.81 0.35
CA GLY A 126 -22.34 -7.35 1.25
C GLY A 126 -23.24 -8.40 0.61
N ASP A 127 -24.16 -8.95 1.40
CA ASP A 127 -25.28 -9.74 0.89
C ASP A 127 -26.48 -8.85 0.50
N ASP A 128 -26.56 -7.63 1.05
CA ASP A 128 -27.68 -6.68 0.92
C ASP A 128 -27.36 -5.43 0.05
N GLU A 129 -26.39 -5.52 -0.87
CA GLU A 129 -25.99 -4.44 -1.82
C GLU A 129 -25.54 -3.11 -1.16
N SER A 130 -25.33 -3.10 0.16
CA SER A 130 -25.04 -1.89 0.93
C SER A 130 -23.54 -1.65 1.10
N GLY A 131 -22.84 -1.37 -0.01
CA GLY A 131 -21.64 -0.54 0.00
C GLY A 131 -20.41 -0.99 0.82
N ALA A 132 -19.33 -0.21 0.75
CA ALA A 132 -18.11 -0.50 1.49
C ALA A 132 -18.38 -0.44 3.01
N PRO A 133 -17.86 -1.40 3.81
CA PRO A 133 -18.15 -1.45 5.23
C PRO A 133 -17.71 -0.16 5.93
N ILE A 134 -18.64 0.42 6.69
CA ILE A 134 -18.48 1.70 7.38
C ILE A 134 -17.40 1.59 8.47
N GLU A 135 -17.12 0.38 8.95
CA GLU A 135 -16.15 0.14 10.02
C GLU A 135 -14.69 0.21 9.58
N ILE A 136 -14.41 0.25 8.27
CA ILE A 136 -13.03 0.31 7.77
C ILE A 136 -12.57 1.75 7.63
N ASP A 137 -11.46 2.06 8.31
CA ASP A 137 -10.71 3.28 8.08
C ASP A 137 -9.84 3.13 6.82
N TYR A 138 -10.30 3.74 5.72
CA TYR A 138 -9.58 3.82 4.45
C TYR A 138 -8.49 4.91 4.43
N GLY A 139 -8.29 5.62 5.54
CA GLY A 139 -7.40 6.75 5.72
C GLY A 139 -7.98 8.03 5.13
N VAL A 140 -7.13 8.82 4.48
CA VAL A 140 -7.48 10.11 3.83
C VAL A 140 -8.40 9.98 2.61
N VAL A 141 -8.87 8.77 2.31
CA VAL A 141 -9.82 8.50 1.24
C VAL A 141 -11.16 8.26 1.90
N PRO A 142 -12.01 9.28 2.03
CA PRO A 142 -13.30 9.14 2.69
C PRO A 142 -14.17 8.11 1.99
N SER A 143 -14.90 7.33 2.78
CA SER A 143 -15.93 6.41 2.32
C SER A 143 -17.24 7.17 2.21
N ASN A 144 -17.82 7.24 1.00
CA ASN A 144 -19.19 7.77 0.84
C ASN A 144 -20.24 6.65 0.89
N GLY A 145 -20.01 5.65 1.75
CA GLY A 145 -20.87 4.47 1.87
C GLY A 145 -20.86 3.54 0.67
N ARG A 146 -20.24 3.85 -0.48
CA ARG A 146 -20.13 2.90 -1.63
C ARG A 146 -18.78 2.92 -2.37
N PHE A 147 -18.04 4.04 -2.34
CA PHE A 147 -16.77 4.16 -3.05
C PHE A 147 -15.73 4.93 -2.23
N ALA A 148 -14.46 4.58 -2.42
CA ALA A 148 -13.33 5.44 -2.13
C ALA A 148 -13.36 6.62 -3.12
N LEU A 149 -14.02 7.72 -2.73
CA LEU A 149 -14.32 8.83 -3.63
C LEU A 149 -13.17 9.85 -3.67
N LEU A 150 -12.74 10.19 -4.90
CA LEU A 150 -11.79 11.28 -5.22
C LEU A 150 -12.16 12.67 -4.64
N PRO A 151 -13.44 13.09 -4.60
CA PRO A 151 -13.79 14.49 -4.29
C PRO A 151 -13.66 14.85 -2.81
N SER A 152 -13.80 13.92 -1.88
CA SER A 152 -13.97 14.29 -0.47
C SER A 152 -12.64 14.44 0.30
N ILE A 153 -11.51 14.59 -0.40
CA ILE A 153 -10.21 15.02 0.19
C ILE A 153 -10.33 16.39 0.90
N CYS A 154 -11.41 17.13 0.66
CA CYS A 154 -11.75 18.35 1.37
C CYS A 154 -12.81 18.01 2.43
N GLU A 155 -12.41 17.93 3.70
CA GLU A 155 -13.33 17.78 4.85
C GLU A 155 -14.17 19.05 5.13
N THR A 156 -14.02 20.11 4.32
CA THR A 156 -14.64 21.42 4.56
C THR A 156 -15.72 21.76 3.56
N GLU A 157 -16.68 22.58 3.98
CA GLU A 157 -17.87 23.09 3.28
C GLU A 157 -17.63 23.79 1.92
N THR A 158 -16.38 23.84 1.45
CA THR A 158 -15.96 24.37 0.15
C THR A 158 -15.97 23.29 -0.92
N THR A 159 -16.37 23.65 -2.14
CA THR A 159 -16.31 22.72 -3.27
C THR A 159 -14.87 22.27 -3.52
N VAL A 160 -14.68 21.04 -4.01
CA VAL A 160 -13.36 20.47 -4.33
C VAL A 160 -12.55 21.37 -5.27
N ALA A 161 -13.24 22.02 -6.20
CA ALA A 161 -12.66 23.00 -7.11
C ALA A 161 -12.10 24.23 -6.37
N GLU A 162 -12.82 24.76 -5.39
CA GLU A 162 -12.38 25.90 -4.57
C GLU A 162 -11.15 25.55 -3.72
N PHE A 163 -11.11 24.36 -3.11
CA PHE A 163 -9.94 23.92 -2.36
C PHE A 163 -8.70 23.84 -3.26
N TRP A 164 -8.81 23.12 -4.38
CA TRP A 164 -7.68 22.95 -5.30
C TRP A 164 -7.26 24.29 -5.88
N TYR A 165 -8.19 25.15 -6.27
CA TYR A 165 -7.83 26.48 -6.73
C TYR A 165 -7.11 27.29 -5.63
N SER A 166 -7.65 27.33 -4.41
CA SER A 166 -7.07 28.04 -3.27
C SER A 166 -5.65 27.55 -2.96
N LEU A 167 -5.41 26.24 -3.02
CA LEU A 167 -4.08 25.67 -2.82
C LEU A 167 -3.13 25.98 -3.98
N LEU A 168 -3.55 25.75 -5.22
CA LEU A 168 -2.69 25.83 -6.41
C LEU A 168 -2.37 27.26 -6.85
N CYS A 169 -3.23 28.22 -6.48
CA CYS A 169 -3.07 29.64 -6.77
C CYS A 169 -2.64 30.46 -5.54
N ASN A 170 -2.18 29.79 -4.47
CA ASN A 170 -1.78 30.45 -3.23
C ASN A 170 -0.49 31.26 -3.42
N THR A 171 -0.61 32.58 -3.44
CA THR A 171 0.54 33.50 -3.61
C THR A 171 1.42 33.64 -2.37
N SER A 172 0.99 33.12 -1.23
CA SER A 172 1.78 33.11 0.01
C SER A 172 2.72 31.92 0.15
N LEU A 173 2.59 30.91 -0.71
CA LEU A 173 3.41 29.70 -0.73
C LEU A 173 4.32 29.69 -1.96
N THR A 174 5.49 29.09 -1.81
CA THR A 174 6.38 28.74 -2.93
C THR A 174 5.81 27.57 -3.74
N ASP A 175 6.26 27.41 -4.99
CA ASP A 175 5.88 26.27 -5.84
C ASP A 175 6.16 24.92 -5.14
N GLU A 176 7.30 24.81 -4.44
CA GLU A 176 7.69 23.63 -3.68
C GLU A 176 6.76 23.34 -2.50
N GLU A 177 6.32 24.37 -1.77
CA GLU A 177 5.37 24.23 -0.67
C GLU A 177 3.98 23.86 -1.17
N ILE A 178 3.52 24.45 -2.28
CA ILE A 178 2.26 24.08 -2.93
C ILE A 178 2.30 22.60 -3.33
N LEU A 179 3.38 22.15 -3.97
CA LEU A 179 3.55 20.75 -4.34
C LEU A 179 3.62 19.83 -3.12
N TYR A 180 4.29 20.26 -2.06
CA TYR A 180 4.33 19.50 -0.81
C TYR A 180 2.94 19.34 -0.20
N GLU A 181 2.16 20.41 -0.10
CA GLU A 181 0.79 20.38 0.44
C GLU A 181 -0.16 19.57 -0.44
N ALA A 182 -0.03 19.68 -1.77
CA ALA A 182 -0.81 18.88 -2.71
C ALA A 182 -0.51 17.38 -2.57
N TRP A 183 0.76 17.01 -2.51
CA TRP A 183 1.17 15.61 -2.49
C TRP A 183 1.11 14.95 -1.13
N ARG A 184 1.38 15.68 -0.03
CA ARG A 184 1.60 15.10 1.31
C ARG A 184 0.77 15.75 2.39
N GLY A 185 0.45 17.03 2.24
CA GLY A 185 -0.40 17.79 3.14
C GLY A 185 -1.87 17.57 2.82
N LYS A 186 -2.64 18.66 2.80
CA LYS A 186 -4.11 18.60 2.69
C LYS A 186 -4.61 18.00 1.37
N GLY A 187 -3.84 18.08 0.29
CA GLY A 187 -4.25 17.58 -1.02
C GLY A 187 -4.16 16.06 -1.17
N ASN A 188 -3.44 15.37 -0.28
CA ASN A 188 -3.41 13.90 -0.17
C ASN A 188 -3.18 13.10 -1.47
N LEU A 189 -2.56 13.68 -2.50
CA LEU A 189 -2.37 12.98 -3.80
C LEU A 189 -1.51 11.71 -3.68
N TRP A 190 -0.72 11.57 -2.62
CA TRP A 190 0.01 10.35 -2.31
C TRP A 190 -0.88 9.09 -2.34
N ALA A 191 -2.16 9.19 -1.96
CA ALA A 191 -3.10 8.06 -1.93
C ALA A 191 -3.37 7.44 -3.32
N TYR A 192 -3.03 8.13 -4.40
CA TYR A 192 -3.21 7.67 -5.79
C TYR A 192 -1.92 7.20 -6.44
N THR A 193 -0.79 7.33 -5.77
CA THR A 193 0.47 6.79 -6.28
C THR A 193 0.45 5.27 -6.21
N ARG A 194 1.02 4.59 -7.21
CA ARG A 194 1.04 3.12 -7.18
C ARG A 194 1.83 2.63 -5.94
N PRO A 195 1.36 1.61 -5.21
CA PRO A 195 1.99 1.21 -3.96
C PRO A 195 3.26 0.37 -4.15
N ASN A 196 3.57 -0.09 -5.36
CA ASN A 196 4.75 -0.91 -5.67
C ASN A 196 5.97 -0.10 -6.20
N ARG A 197 6.03 1.21 -5.94
CA ARG A 197 7.18 2.05 -6.33
C ARG A 197 8.14 2.24 -5.16
N TYR A 198 9.04 1.29 -4.99
CA TYR A 198 10.07 1.35 -3.95
C TYR A 198 11.17 2.36 -4.28
N PRO A 199 11.65 3.16 -3.31
CA PRO A 199 12.63 4.23 -3.53
C PRO A 199 14.07 3.69 -3.58
N ILE A 200 14.33 2.65 -4.36
CA ILE A 200 15.63 1.96 -4.41
C ILE A 200 16.70 2.90 -5.00
N SER A 201 16.40 3.56 -6.11
CA SER A 201 17.32 4.54 -6.74
C SER A 201 17.68 5.68 -5.79
N GLU A 202 16.68 6.23 -5.11
CA GLU A 202 16.81 7.31 -4.13
C GLU A 202 17.61 6.83 -2.91
N THR A 203 17.43 5.57 -2.53
CA THR A 203 18.22 4.94 -1.47
C THR A 203 19.68 4.84 -1.85
N ILE A 204 20.01 4.46 -3.08
CA ILE A 204 21.41 4.42 -3.52
C ILE A 204 21.99 5.83 -3.61
N ALA A 205 21.26 6.77 -4.22
CA ALA A 205 21.72 8.14 -4.46
C ALA A 205 21.81 9.01 -3.19
N ALA A 206 21.04 8.69 -2.13
CA ALA A 206 21.08 9.49 -0.91
C ALA A 206 22.49 9.51 -0.31
N ARG A 207 22.84 10.58 0.41
CA ARG A 207 24.14 10.64 1.08
C ARG A 207 24.25 9.52 2.11
N GLY A 208 25.46 8.99 2.28
CA GLY A 208 25.73 8.08 3.39
C GLY A 208 25.29 8.74 4.69
N LEU A 209 24.61 7.99 5.55
CA LEU A 209 24.51 8.41 6.94
C LEU A 209 25.95 8.53 7.41
N SER A 210 26.33 9.71 7.92
CA SER A 210 27.69 9.95 8.42
C SER A 210 28.04 8.77 9.30
N GLN A 211 28.94 7.91 8.82
CA GLN A 211 29.44 6.85 9.67
C GLN A 211 30.08 7.60 10.82
N PHE A 212 29.54 7.43 12.02
CA PHE A 212 30.17 7.98 13.20
C PHE A 212 31.46 7.20 13.33
N HIS A 213 32.55 7.75 12.80
CA HIS A 213 33.85 7.21 13.12
C HIS A 213 33.97 7.31 14.63
N PRO A 214 34.22 6.20 15.34
CA PRO A 214 34.63 6.31 16.72
C PRO A 214 35.88 7.17 16.67
N ASP A 215 35.83 8.38 17.23
CA ASP A 215 37.02 9.19 17.41
C ASP A 215 37.98 8.33 18.25
N THR A 216 38.99 7.77 17.58
CA THR A 216 40.00 6.87 18.17
C THR A 216 40.89 7.59 19.20
N THR A 217 40.51 8.77 19.66
CA THR A 217 41.38 9.69 20.42
C THR A 217 40.99 9.92 21.88
N ASP A 218 39.87 9.39 22.39
CA ASP A 218 39.54 9.53 23.82
C ASP A 218 39.91 8.27 24.62
N THR A 219 41.18 7.88 24.55
CA THR A 219 41.88 7.27 25.70
C THR A 219 42.21 8.38 26.70
N LEU A 220 41.19 8.92 27.37
CA LEU A 220 41.38 9.70 28.57
C LEU A 220 40.68 8.99 29.72
N HIS A 221 41.52 8.32 30.50
CA HIS A 221 41.35 7.91 31.88
C HIS A 221 40.29 8.75 32.61
N SER A 222 39.16 8.11 32.93
CA SER A 222 38.23 8.65 33.91
C SER A 222 38.30 7.75 35.15
N ASP A 223 39.32 8.00 35.97
CA ASP A 223 39.39 7.56 37.37
C ASP A 223 38.36 8.35 38.18
N SER A 224 37.07 8.12 37.91
CA SER A 224 35.97 8.70 38.68
C SER A 224 35.46 7.68 39.68
N SER A 225 35.79 7.89 40.95
CA SER A 225 35.48 7.04 42.10
C SER A 225 34.02 7.15 42.59
N CYS A 226 33.09 7.61 41.78
CA CYS A 226 31.67 7.59 42.13
C CYS A 226 31.07 6.22 41.80
N PRO A 227 30.24 5.62 42.70
CA PRO A 227 29.51 4.41 42.39
C PRO A 227 28.62 4.72 41.19
N THR A 228 28.98 4.17 40.04
CA THR A 228 28.31 4.53 38.80
C THR A 228 26.98 3.80 38.76
N GLU A 229 25.91 4.59 38.79
CA GLU A 229 24.56 4.08 38.69
C GLU A 229 24.42 3.18 37.44
N PRO A 230 23.59 2.12 37.53
CA PRO A 230 23.32 1.27 36.38
C PRO A 230 22.66 2.10 35.27
N GLY A 231 23.45 2.46 34.26
CA GLY A 231 23.00 3.18 33.08
C GLY A 231 22.61 2.22 31.94
N PHE A 232 21.68 2.67 31.10
CA PHE A 232 21.26 1.93 29.90
C PHE A 232 22.45 1.58 28.99
N ASP A 233 23.45 2.44 28.94
CA ASP A 233 24.70 2.30 28.18
C ASP A 233 25.65 1.20 28.70
N ARG A 234 25.34 0.62 29.86
CA ARG A 234 26.12 -0.46 30.50
C ARG A 234 25.48 -1.83 30.37
N LEU A 235 24.29 -1.92 29.78
CA LEU A 235 23.68 -3.20 29.48
C LEU A 235 24.58 -3.98 28.51
N PRO A 236 24.65 -5.32 28.64
CA PRO A 236 25.22 -6.18 27.61
C PRO A 236 24.64 -5.85 26.24
N LEU A 237 25.49 -5.89 25.22
CA LEU A 237 25.12 -5.49 23.85
C LEU A 237 23.92 -6.31 23.34
N GLU A 238 23.81 -7.57 23.75
CA GLU A 238 22.71 -8.47 23.43
C GLU A 238 21.37 -7.97 23.97
N LEU A 239 21.34 -7.46 25.20
CA LEU A 239 20.12 -6.89 25.78
C LEU A 239 19.75 -5.58 25.08
N LEU A 240 20.75 -4.79 24.69
CA LEU A 240 20.53 -3.58 23.91
C LEU A 240 19.96 -3.89 22.53
N PHE A 241 20.49 -4.91 21.84
CA PHE A 241 19.92 -5.40 20.59
C PHE A 241 18.48 -5.84 20.76
N LEU A 242 18.20 -6.68 21.77
CA LEU A 242 16.84 -7.18 22.03
C LEU A 242 15.86 -6.04 22.30
N ILE A 243 16.24 -5.06 23.12
CA ILE A 243 15.40 -3.88 23.38
C ILE A 243 15.17 -3.11 22.07
N CYS A 244 16.23 -2.89 21.29
CA CYS A 244 16.14 -2.13 20.04
C CYS A 244 15.30 -2.83 18.97
N GLU A 245 15.26 -4.16 18.92
CA GLU A 245 14.41 -4.94 18.01
C GLU A 245 12.91 -4.75 18.28
N HIS A 246 12.55 -4.38 19.51
CA HIS A 246 11.16 -4.14 19.91
C HIS A 246 10.76 -2.66 19.83
N LEU A 247 11.66 -1.75 19.41
CA LEU A 247 11.37 -0.33 19.30
C LEU A 247 11.04 0.06 17.84
N PRO A 248 10.00 0.90 17.61
CA PRO A 248 9.81 1.52 16.31
C PRO A 248 11.07 2.25 15.87
N LEU A 249 11.43 2.16 14.58
CA LEU A 249 12.74 2.63 14.12
C LEU A 249 12.97 4.13 14.36
N LYS A 250 11.89 4.92 14.38
CA LYS A 250 11.94 6.35 14.78
C LYS A 250 12.38 6.53 16.24
N SER A 251 11.85 5.71 17.16
CA SER A 251 12.24 5.73 18.57
C SER A 251 13.66 5.23 18.74
N PHE A 252 14.06 4.20 18.00
CA PHE A 252 15.43 3.70 17.98
C PHE A 252 16.43 4.78 17.52
N LEU A 253 16.12 5.53 16.46
CA LEU A 253 16.96 6.64 16.02
C LEU A 253 17.12 7.71 17.12
N ASN A 254 16.08 8.00 17.89
CA ASN A 254 16.19 8.90 19.04
C ASN A 254 17.15 8.33 20.10
N VAL A 255 17.06 7.03 20.43
CA VAL A 255 18.00 6.38 21.36
C VAL A 255 19.45 6.50 20.89
N LEU A 256 19.71 6.30 19.60
CA LEU A 256 21.05 6.49 19.03
C LEU A 256 21.56 7.92 19.18
N THR A 257 20.70 8.94 19.10
CA THR A 257 21.16 10.33 19.32
C THR A 257 21.66 10.58 20.74
N LEU A 258 21.12 9.85 21.73
CA LEU A 258 21.45 10.01 23.15
C LEU A 258 22.79 9.36 23.53
N ASN A 259 23.30 8.42 22.73
CA ASN A 259 24.48 7.64 23.11
C ASN A 259 25.44 7.43 21.93
N LYS A 260 26.66 8.01 22.01
CA LYS A 260 27.72 7.86 20.99
C LYS A 260 28.27 6.43 20.92
N ARG A 261 28.37 5.73 22.05
CA ARG A 261 28.87 4.35 22.12
C ARG A 261 27.93 3.39 21.38
N LEU A 262 26.62 3.46 21.65
CA LEU A 262 25.62 2.64 20.96
C LEU A 262 25.62 2.86 19.45
N ARG A 263 25.91 4.09 19.00
CA ARG A 263 26.04 4.39 17.56
C ARG A 263 27.21 3.67 16.89
N GLY A 264 28.31 3.46 17.59
CA GLY A 264 29.50 2.79 17.05
C GLY A 264 29.43 1.27 17.13
N GLU A 265 28.77 0.72 18.16
CA GLU A 265 28.75 -0.72 18.43
C GLU A 265 27.59 -1.46 17.73
N LEU A 266 26.48 -0.79 17.42
CA LEU A 266 25.30 -1.46 16.87
C LEU A 266 25.34 -1.59 15.34
N ASN A 267 24.99 -2.78 14.83
CA ASN A 267 24.71 -2.99 13.42
C ASN A 267 23.33 -2.40 13.06
N LEU A 268 23.31 -1.10 12.75
CA LEU A 268 22.09 -0.34 12.48
C LEU A 268 21.29 -0.88 11.29
N ASN A 269 21.95 -1.48 10.29
CA ASN A 269 21.24 -2.06 9.15
C ASN A 269 20.52 -3.36 9.54
N HIS A 270 21.14 -4.20 10.37
CA HIS A 270 20.46 -5.40 10.86
C HIS A 270 19.23 -5.03 11.70
N LEU A 271 19.39 -4.09 12.64
CA LEU A 271 18.28 -3.61 13.46
C LEU A 271 17.17 -2.97 12.63
N ALA A 272 17.52 -2.15 11.65
CA ALA A 272 16.55 -1.56 10.73
C ALA A 272 15.79 -2.64 9.95
N TYR A 273 16.49 -3.66 9.43
CA TYR A 273 15.85 -4.78 8.75
C TYR A 273 14.84 -5.51 9.65
N GLN A 274 15.24 -5.86 10.88
CA GLN A 274 14.36 -6.55 11.83
C GLN A 274 13.14 -5.70 12.19
N ALA A 275 13.36 -4.43 12.56
CA ALA A 275 12.29 -3.51 12.90
C ALA A 275 11.31 -3.30 11.73
N MET A 276 11.82 -3.15 10.50
CA MET A 276 10.97 -3.06 9.32
C MET A 276 10.19 -4.35 9.12
N LYS A 277 10.81 -5.52 9.28
CA LYS A 277 10.18 -6.81 9.06
C LYS A 277 9.05 -7.07 10.05
N THR A 278 9.22 -6.67 11.30
CA THR A 278 8.25 -6.92 12.38
C THR A 278 7.19 -5.84 12.49
N MET A 279 7.57 -4.57 12.43
CA MET A 279 6.68 -3.44 12.72
C MET A 279 6.20 -2.68 11.49
N GLU A 280 6.95 -2.73 10.38
CA GLU A 280 6.63 -1.97 9.16
C GLU A 280 6.72 -2.83 7.88
N PRO A 281 6.06 -3.99 7.85
CA PRO A 281 6.21 -4.98 6.78
C PRO A 281 5.77 -4.44 5.40
N TRP A 282 4.98 -3.37 5.37
CA TRP A 282 4.58 -2.69 4.14
C TRP A 282 5.76 -2.08 3.35
N TYR A 283 6.98 -1.99 3.89
CA TYR A 283 8.17 -1.57 3.12
C TYR A 283 8.84 -2.70 2.32
N PHE A 284 8.32 -3.92 2.42
CA PHE A 284 8.75 -5.08 1.64
C PHE A 284 7.81 -5.35 0.45
N PRO A 285 8.28 -6.08 -0.59
CA PRO A 285 7.41 -6.63 -1.64
C PRO A 285 6.31 -7.52 -1.07
N SER A 286 5.22 -7.61 -1.82
CA SER A 286 4.12 -8.52 -1.53
C SER A 286 4.61 -9.97 -1.62
N ASN A 287 4.03 -10.86 -0.81
CA ASN A 287 4.30 -12.29 -0.90
C ASN A 287 3.82 -12.82 -2.27
N PRO A 288 4.40 -13.93 -2.76
CA PRO A 288 3.89 -14.55 -3.97
C PRO A 288 2.41 -14.93 -3.82
N ILE A 289 1.59 -14.56 -4.80
CA ILE A 289 0.16 -14.87 -4.82
C ILE A 289 -0.14 -15.97 -5.82
N VAL A 290 -1.22 -16.72 -5.60
CA VAL A 290 -1.70 -17.71 -6.58
C VAL A 290 -2.62 -17.01 -7.57
N THR A 291 -2.22 -16.97 -8.85
CA THR A 291 -3.09 -16.52 -9.94
C THR A 291 -3.62 -17.71 -10.74
N PRO A 292 -4.84 -17.65 -11.32
CA PRO A 292 -5.41 -18.76 -12.08
C PRO A 292 -4.55 -19.21 -13.28
N ASP A 293 -3.79 -18.29 -13.86
CA ASP A 293 -2.91 -18.55 -15.00
C ASP A 293 -1.45 -18.85 -14.59
N GLY A 294 -1.11 -18.70 -13.30
CA GLY A 294 0.23 -18.87 -12.77
C GLY A 294 1.28 -17.85 -13.26
N THR A 295 0.92 -16.85 -14.07
CA THR A 295 1.92 -16.01 -14.76
C THR A 295 2.38 -14.80 -13.94
N ARG A 296 1.61 -14.38 -12.92
CA ARG A 296 1.85 -13.12 -12.18
C ARG A 296 2.08 -13.34 -10.68
N GLN A 297 2.57 -14.52 -10.31
CA GLN A 297 2.66 -14.90 -8.90
C GLN A 297 3.66 -14.05 -8.09
N ARG A 298 4.76 -13.61 -8.73
CA ARG A 298 5.88 -12.94 -8.05
C ARG A 298 6.19 -11.54 -8.57
N GLU A 299 5.28 -10.90 -9.31
CA GLU A 299 5.60 -9.67 -10.06
C GLU A 299 6.15 -8.52 -9.19
N ASP A 300 5.58 -8.29 -8.00
CA ASP A 300 6.05 -7.24 -7.07
C ASP A 300 7.46 -7.55 -6.53
N LEU A 301 7.70 -8.82 -6.16
CA LEU A 301 8.98 -9.31 -5.67
C LEU A 301 10.06 -9.27 -6.76
N ASP A 302 9.78 -9.83 -7.94
CA ASP A 302 10.73 -9.89 -9.05
C ASP A 302 11.11 -8.49 -9.54
N TRP A 303 10.15 -7.54 -9.53
CA TRP A 303 10.44 -6.14 -9.80
C TRP A 303 11.36 -5.53 -8.74
N TRP A 304 11.08 -5.76 -7.45
CA TRP A 304 11.87 -5.23 -6.34
C TRP A 304 13.29 -5.79 -6.33
N GLU A 305 13.46 -7.10 -6.48
CA GLU A 305 14.76 -7.78 -6.61
C GLU A 305 15.54 -7.28 -7.83
N GLY A 306 14.88 -7.20 -9.00
CA GLY A 306 15.49 -6.70 -10.23
C GLY A 306 15.96 -5.25 -10.12
N LYS A 307 15.27 -4.42 -9.34
CA LYS A 307 15.67 -3.02 -9.09
C LYS A 307 16.89 -2.91 -8.20
N TRP A 308 17.02 -3.74 -7.16
CA TRP A 308 18.24 -3.79 -6.37
C TRP A 308 19.43 -4.28 -7.20
N LEU A 309 19.23 -5.30 -8.02
CA LEU A 309 20.27 -5.78 -8.93
C LEU A 309 20.71 -4.67 -9.92
N THR A 310 19.75 -4.01 -10.56
CA THR A 310 20.03 -3.01 -11.61
C THR A 310 20.66 -1.73 -11.04
N HIS A 311 20.16 -1.22 -9.91
CA HIS A 311 20.58 0.08 -9.38
C HIS A 311 21.73 0.00 -8.37
N ALA A 312 21.91 -1.15 -7.71
CA ALA A 312 22.90 -1.33 -6.65
C ALA A 312 23.89 -2.48 -6.90
N GLY A 313 23.67 -3.31 -7.93
CA GLY A 313 24.48 -4.49 -8.17
C GLY A 313 24.30 -5.58 -7.11
N ILE A 314 23.20 -5.57 -6.35
CA ILE A 314 22.95 -6.52 -5.26
C ILE A 314 22.08 -7.66 -5.79
N PRO A 315 22.59 -8.91 -5.89
CA PRO A 315 21.81 -10.06 -6.33
C PRO A 315 20.79 -10.51 -5.26
N PRO A 316 19.71 -11.20 -5.66
CA PRO A 316 18.65 -11.64 -4.75
C PRO A 316 19.14 -12.38 -3.51
N ALA A 317 20.14 -13.26 -3.67
CA ALA A 317 20.72 -14.05 -2.58
C ALA A 317 21.41 -13.22 -1.49
N GLU A 318 21.77 -11.97 -1.77
CA GLU A 318 22.54 -11.12 -0.86
C GLU A 318 21.75 -9.93 -0.30
N LEU A 319 20.48 -9.77 -0.70
CA LEU A 319 19.66 -8.59 -0.38
C LEU A 319 19.61 -8.30 1.11
N GLN A 320 19.40 -9.32 1.94
CA GLN A 320 19.35 -9.15 3.40
C GLN A 320 20.65 -8.56 3.97
N SER A 321 21.81 -8.95 3.45
CA SER A 321 23.12 -8.57 4.00
C SER A 321 23.67 -7.26 3.43
N LYS A 322 23.36 -6.95 2.17
CA LYS A 322 23.97 -5.81 1.44
C LYS A 322 23.09 -4.59 1.31
N ILE A 323 21.76 -4.71 1.50
CA ILE A 323 20.89 -3.54 1.46
C ILE A 323 21.24 -2.60 2.63
N PRO A 324 21.40 -1.29 2.39
CA PRO A 324 21.55 -0.31 3.46
C PRO A 324 20.19 -0.03 4.11
N TRP A 325 19.69 -0.99 4.89
CA TRP A 325 18.31 -1.02 5.41
C TRP A 325 17.88 0.25 6.13
N LEU A 326 18.75 0.86 6.94
CA LEU A 326 18.39 2.10 7.62
C LEU A 326 18.16 3.25 6.61
N LYS A 327 19.02 3.35 5.60
CA LYS A 327 18.88 4.34 4.53
C LYS A 327 17.64 4.07 3.68
N TYR A 328 17.38 2.79 3.38
CA TYR A 328 16.20 2.35 2.65
C TYR A 328 14.91 2.72 3.39
N TRP A 329 14.86 2.48 4.70
CA TRP A 329 13.77 2.90 5.56
C TRP A 329 13.52 4.41 5.52
N ILE A 330 14.58 5.23 5.64
CA ILE A 330 14.47 6.69 5.58
C ILE A 330 13.83 7.12 4.27
N GLN A 331 14.24 6.54 3.14
CA GLN A 331 13.64 6.86 1.85
C GLN A 331 12.19 6.36 1.74
N CYS A 332 11.89 5.17 2.25
CA CYS A 332 10.53 4.64 2.27
C CYS A 332 9.58 5.51 3.10
N SER A 333 9.99 5.95 4.29
CA SER A 333 9.18 6.84 5.15
C SER A 333 8.87 8.18 4.49
N ARG A 334 9.72 8.62 3.55
CA ARG A 334 9.54 9.85 2.79
C ARG A 334 8.86 9.61 1.45
N ASN A 335 8.62 8.40 1.00
CA ASN A 335 8.11 8.14 -0.35
C ASN A 335 6.55 8.11 -0.37
N PRO A 336 5.89 8.90 -1.24
CA PRO A 336 4.42 8.89 -1.36
C PRO A 336 3.81 7.51 -1.65
N SER A 337 4.44 6.72 -2.52
CA SER A 337 4.01 5.35 -2.85
C SER A 337 4.07 4.41 -1.66
N MET A 338 5.11 4.53 -0.83
CA MET A 338 5.21 3.74 0.40
C MET A 338 4.20 4.19 1.46
N ARG A 339 3.84 5.48 1.49
CA ARG A 339 2.72 5.97 2.32
C ARG A 339 1.39 5.37 1.86
N ASN A 340 1.15 5.29 0.55
CA ASN A 340 -0.05 4.61 0.01
C ASN A 340 -0.04 3.11 0.30
N ARG A 341 1.11 2.45 0.14
CA ARG A 341 1.27 1.04 0.48
C ARG A 341 0.95 0.77 1.94
N LYS A 342 1.45 1.60 2.87
CA LYS A 342 1.10 1.54 4.30
C LYS A 342 -0.41 1.65 4.51
N ARG A 343 -1.07 2.63 3.87
CA ARG A 343 -2.54 2.79 3.97
C ARG A 343 -3.29 1.54 3.52
N ILE A 344 -2.95 0.99 2.35
CA ILE A 344 -3.58 -0.22 1.81
C ILE A 344 -3.32 -1.42 2.74
N TRP A 345 -2.12 -1.53 3.29
CA TRP A 345 -1.76 -2.57 4.27
C TRP A 345 -2.60 -2.48 5.54
N MET A 346 -2.80 -1.28 6.09
CA MET A 346 -3.65 -1.08 7.28
C MET A 346 -5.12 -1.40 6.99
N VAL A 347 -5.62 -1.09 5.79
CA VAL A 347 -6.95 -1.51 5.35
C VAL A 347 -7.04 -3.03 5.30
N ALA A 348 -6.04 -3.70 4.71
CA ALA A 348 -6.00 -5.15 4.63
C ALA A 348 -5.96 -5.83 6.01
N LEU A 349 -5.24 -5.25 6.99
CA LEU A 349 -5.24 -5.73 8.38
C LEU A 349 -6.62 -5.63 9.01
N GLN A 350 -7.30 -4.50 8.88
CA GLN A 350 -8.66 -4.33 9.42
C GLN A 350 -9.66 -5.32 8.78
N ILE A 351 -9.54 -5.58 7.47
CA ILE A 351 -10.38 -6.57 6.78
C ILE A 351 -10.13 -7.97 7.36
N LYS A 352 -8.87 -8.32 7.58
CA LYS A 352 -8.47 -9.60 8.20
C LYS A 352 -9.06 -9.75 9.59
N ASP A 353 -8.84 -8.78 10.46
CA ASP A 353 -9.32 -8.81 11.86
C ASP A 353 -10.84 -8.97 11.90
N HIS A 354 -11.56 -8.29 11.00
CA HIS A 354 -13.02 -8.42 10.89
C HIS A 354 -13.46 -9.80 10.38
N HIS A 355 -12.73 -10.37 9.43
CA HIS A 355 -12.99 -11.71 8.92
C HIS A 355 -12.80 -12.77 10.02
N GLU A 356 -11.70 -12.70 10.76
CA GLU A 356 -11.41 -13.58 11.90
C GLU A 356 -12.48 -13.47 12.99
N LYS A 357 -12.91 -12.24 13.31
CA LYS A 357 -14.00 -12.00 14.26
C LYS A 357 -15.31 -12.65 13.82
N LYS A 358 -15.69 -12.51 12.54
CA LYS A 358 -16.91 -13.15 11.98
C LYS A 358 -16.83 -14.68 12.04
N ILE A 359 -15.66 -15.26 11.80
CA ILE A 359 -15.46 -16.72 11.94
C ILE A 359 -15.66 -17.16 13.40
N ALA A 360 -15.07 -16.43 14.34
CA ALA A 360 -15.20 -16.74 15.77
C ALA A 360 -16.66 -16.65 16.26
N GLU A 361 -17.41 -15.64 15.80
CA GLU A 361 -18.83 -15.47 16.12
C GLU A 361 -19.69 -16.63 15.61
N ARG A 362 -19.46 -17.08 14.36
CA ARG A 362 -20.17 -18.25 13.79
C ARG A 362 -19.84 -19.53 14.55
N THR A 363 -18.56 -19.76 14.84
CA THR A 363 -18.10 -20.95 15.59
C THR A 363 -18.72 -21.01 16.99
N ASN A 364 -18.88 -19.86 17.65
CA ASN A 364 -19.51 -19.78 18.97
C ASN A 364 -21.04 -19.96 18.91
N ALA A 365 -21.70 -19.53 17.83
CA ALA A 365 -23.15 -19.70 17.65
C ALA A 365 -23.53 -21.17 17.38
N ASP A 366 -22.67 -21.91 16.68
CA ASP A 366 -22.89 -23.32 16.34
C ASP A 366 -22.46 -24.30 17.47
N SER A 367 -21.85 -23.80 18.55
CA SER A 367 -21.53 -24.61 19.73
C SER A 367 -22.83 -24.95 20.47
N PRO A 368 -23.24 -26.24 20.56
CA PRO A 368 -24.49 -26.61 21.19
C PRO A 368 -24.45 -26.15 22.64
N ARG A 369 -25.38 -25.25 23.02
CA ARG A 369 -25.62 -24.92 24.42
C ARG A 369 -25.87 -26.24 25.14
N ALA A 370 -24.90 -26.68 25.93
CA ALA A 370 -25.09 -27.80 26.84
C ALA A 370 -26.25 -27.42 27.76
N PHE A 371 -27.43 -27.97 27.48
CA PHE A 371 -28.58 -27.90 28.37
C PHE A 371 -28.19 -28.65 29.63
N TYR A 372 -27.84 -27.90 30.68
CA TYR A 372 -27.76 -28.39 32.05
C TYR A 372 -29.13 -28.30 32.70
#